data_AF-A0A2D4S3L8-F1
#
_entry.id   AF-A0A2D4S3L8-F1
#
_cell.length_a   1.000
_cell.length_b   1.000
_cell.length_c   1.000
_cell.angle_alpha   90.00
_cell.angle_beta   90.00
_cell.angle_gamma   90.00
#
_symmetry.space_group_name_H-M   'P 1'
#
loop_
_entity.id
_entity.type
_entity.pdbx_description
1 polymer ?
#
loop_
_entity_poly.entity_id
_entity_poly.type
_entity_poly.pdbx_seq_one_letter_code
_entity_poly.pdbx_strand_id
1 'polypeptide(L)'
;MLMDILGILIGFIAIMLLFSLLVTALVQGAQATLNLRFKNLKTVITQFFQNMDFVEHKVTQSILDHIDQRFPSTLYATALPLNIAGNKLKLTNIGQQDLITLIGNTKDVSLEEKEQLKQKIMDHFETLEVIMSQRFKQWMHQISIILAFVISFIFQLNCFTLLNQLNHDSAFRQQANTLSQQLSIEPPSETIETQIQPQLSALMFEITPEQWPQYYFSLNIATIGHWLGIIFSSILISLGAPFWFNRLRDMASLRDNLSKAK
;
A
#
# COMPACT_ATOMS: atom_id res chain seq x y z
N MET A 1 6.50 -6.01 36.85
CA MET A 1 7.67 -5.72 35.97
C MET A 1 7.56 -6.45 34.63
N LEU A 2 7.68 -7.78 34.55
CA LEU A 2 7.62 -8.50 33.25
C LEU A 2 6.29 -8.29 32.49
N MET A 3 5.15 -8.44 33.18
CA MET A 3 3.82 -8.19 32.59
C MET A 3 3.63 -6.73 32.14
N ASP A 4 4.27 -5.77 32.82
CA ASP A 4 4.18 -4.36 32.46
C ASP A 4 4.98 -4.06 31.19
N ILE A 5 6.20 -4.60 31.10
CA ILE A 5 7.04 -4.51 29.88
C ILE A 5 6.31 -5.14 28.69
N LEU A 6 5.67 -6.29 28.89
CA LEU A 6 4.92 -6.95 27.84
C LEU A 6 3.70 -6.11 27.41
N GLY A 7 3.01 -5.47 28.36
CA GLY A 7 1.92 -4.53 28.06
C GLY A 7 2.37 -3.27 27.30
N ILE A 8 3.59 -2.79 27.55
CA ILE A 8 4.21 -1.67 26.80
C ILE A 8 4.50 -2.11 25.36
N LEU A 9 5.15 -3.27 25.18
CA LEU A 9 5.48 -3.80 23.85
C LEU A 9 4.23 -4.10 23.03
N ILE A 10 3.21 -4.73 23.62
CA ILE A 10 1.94 -5.02 22.96
C ILE A 10 1.25 -3.72 22.52
N GLY A 11 1.19 -2.71 23.39
CA GLY A 11 0.63 -1.40 23.03
C GLY A 11 1.37 -0.72 21.89
N PHE A 12 2.71 -0.76 21.92
CA PHE A 12 3.55 -0.20 20.86
C PHE A 12 3.30 -0.91 19.52
N ILE A 13 3.31 -2.24 19.52
CA ILE A 13 3.07 -3.06 18.33
C ILE A 13 1.67 -2.80 17.76
N ALA A 14 0.65 -2.68 18.62
CA ALA A 14 -0.72 -2.41 18.19
C ALA A 14 -0.84 -1.06 17.46
N ILE A 15 -0.19 -0.02 17.98
CA ILE A 15 -0.18 1.30 17.35
C ILE A 15 0.59 1.27 16.02
N MET A 16 1.75 0.60 15.97
CA MET A 16 2.50 0.43 14.72
C MET A 16 1.70 -0.35 13.67
N LEU A 17 0.95 -1.39 14.09
CA LEU A 17 0.07 -2.16 13.22
C LEU A 17 -1.07 -1.28 12.67
N LEU A 18 -1.72 -0.48 13.52
CA LEU A 18 -2.78 0.43 13.13
C LEU A 18 -2.33 1.42 12.04
N PHE A 19 -1.19 2.08 12.24
CA PHE A 19 -0.65 2.99 11.22
C PHE A 19 -0.20 2.27 9.94
N SER A 20 0.31 1.04 10.05
CA SER A 20 0.66 0.22 8.88
C SER A 20 -0.58 -0.21 8.07
N LEU A 21 -1.69 -0.51 8.75
CA LEU A 21 -2.98 -0.78 8.12
C LEU A 21 -3.53 0.48 7.44
N LEU A 22 -3.40 1.64 8.09
CA LEU A 22 -3.78 2.94 7.52
C LEU A 22 -3.00 3.23 6.23
N VAL A 23 -1.67 3.07 6.24
CA VAL A 23 -0.85 3.23 5.02
C VAL A 23 -1.32 2.27 3.94
N THR A 24 -1.57 1.00 4.29
CA THR A 24 -2.03 -0.01 3.33
C THR A 24 -3.37 0.38 2.70
N ALA A 25 -4.34 0.84 3.50
CA ALA A 25 -5.63 1.32 3.01
C ALA A 25 -5.48 2.55 2.09
N LEU A 26 -4.62 3.52 2.44
CA LEU A 26 -4.36 4.67 1.57
C LEU A 26 -3.67 4.28 0.26
N VAL A 27 -2.72 3.35 0.32
CA VAL A 27 -2.03 2.80 -0.85
C VAL A 27 -3.05 2.13 -1.79
N GLN A 28 -3.98 1.35 -1.25
CA GLN A 28 -5.07 0.71 -2.00
C GLN A 28 -6.07 1.74 -2.57
N GLY A 29 -6.47 2.74 -1.78
CA GLY A 29 -7.31 3.85 -2.24
C GLY A 29 -6.67 4.66 -3.36
N ALA A 30 -5.38 4.98 -3.23
CA ALA A 30 -4.60 5.65 -4.27
C ALA A 30 -4.50 4.80 -5.54
N GLN A 31 -4.27 3.49 -5.40
CA GLN A 31 -4.27 2.55 -6.52
C GLN A 31 -5.61 2.57 -7.28
N ALA A 32 -6.73 2.53 -6.55
CA ALA A 32 -8.08 2.44 -7.11
C ALA A 32 -8.56 3.74 -7.77
N THR A 33 -8.02 4.88 -7.35
CA THR A 33 -8.39 6.22 -7.86
C THR A 33 -7.51 6.63 -9.04
N LEU A 34 -6.21 6.31 -9.00
CA LEU A 34 -5.23 6.77 -9.99
C LEU A 34 -4.99 5.76 -11.13
N ASN A 35 -5.68 4.62 -11.12
CA ASN A 35 -5.56 3.53 -12.10
C ASN A 35 -4.09 3.10 -12.33
N LEU A 36 -3.34 3.01 -11.23
CA LEU A 36 -1.89 2.82 -11.24
C LEU A 36 -1.45 1.54 -11.97
N ARG A 37 -2.23 0.46 -11.83
CA ARG A 37 -2.00 -0.80 -12.56
C ARG A 37 -2.08 -0.63 -14.07
N PHE A 38 -3.09 0.10 -14.54
CA PHE A 38 -3.29 0.38 -15.96
C PHE A 38 -2.17 1.25 -16.54
N LYS A 39 -1.73 2.28 -15.82
CA LYS A 39 -0.59 3.13 -16.23
C LYS A 39 0.71 2.33 -16.32
N ASN A 40 0.94 1.43 -15.36
CA ASN A 40 2.11 0.54 -15.38
C ASN A 40 2.08 -0.39 -16.60
N LEU A 41 0.95 -1.04 -16.84
CA LEU A 41 0.68 -1.90 -18.00
C LEU A 41 0.96 -1.17 -19.32
N LYS A 42 0.39 0.02 -19.50
CA LYS A 42 0.64 0.87 -20.68
C LYS A 42 2.13 1.13 -20.89
N THR A 43 2.85 1.45 -19.82
CA THR A 43 4.27 1.75 -19.90
C THR A 43 5.10 0.53 -20.30
N VAL A 44 4.85 -0.64 -19.70
CA VAL A 44 5.60 -1.86 -20.03
C VAL A 44 5.29 -2.35 -21.44
N ILE A 45 4.02 -2.30 -21.85
CA ILE A 45 3.61 -2.64 -23.23
C ILE A 45 4.25 -1.68 -24.24
N THR A 46 4.27 -0.38 -23.96
CA THR A 46 4.92 0.61 -24.82
C THR A 46 6.40 0.31 -24.99
N GLN A 47 7.11 0.04 -23.88
CA GLN A 47 8.53 -0.31 -23.90
C GLN A 47 8.79 -1.61 -24.67
N PHE A 48 7.89 -2.60 -24.55
CA PHE A 48 8.00 -3.85 -25.30
C PHE A 48 7.91 -3.65 -26.82
N PHE A 49 6.91 -2.88 -27.28
CA PHE A 49 6.75 -2.62 -28.71
C PHE A 49 7.84 -1.69 -29.27
N GLN A 50 8.32 -0.72 -28.49
CA GLN A 50 9.44 0.15 -28.89
C GLN A 50 10.75 -0.62 -29.07
N ASN A 51 10.93 -1.75 -28.40
CA ASN A 51 12.11 -2.61 -28.55
C ASN A 51 12.02 -3.54 -29.79
N MET A 52 10.97 -3.43 -30.61
CA MET A 52 10.83 -4.21 -31.85
C MET A 52 11.19 -3.38 -33.07
N ASP A 53 12.30 -3.71 -33.73
CA ASP A 53 12.83 -2.96 -34.88
C ASP A 53 11.88 -2.90 -36.09
N PHE A 54 10.91 -3.81 -36.17
CA PHE A 54 9.94 -3.91 -37.28
C PHE A 54 8.59 -3.24 -36.98
N VAL A 55 8.35 -2.77 -35.76
CA VAL A 55 7.07 -2.16 -35.39
C VAL A 55 7.17 -0.65 -35.59
N GLU A 56 6.50 -0.14 -36.62
CA GLU A 56 6.41 1.32 -36.79
C GLU A 56 5.76 1.98 -35.57
N HIS A 57 6.21 3.21 -35.27
CA HIS A 57 5.69 3.96 -34.12
C HIS A 57 4.16 4.15 -34.20
N LYS A 58 3.61 4.24 -35.42
CA LYS A 58 2.17 4.36 -35.69
C LYS A 58 1.38 3.13 -35.25
N VAL A 59 1.93 1.92 -35.40
CA VAL A 59 1.30 0.66 -34.98
C VAL A 59 1.26 0.58 -33.45
N THR A 60 2.36 0.97 -32.80
CA THR A 60 2.42 1.05 -31.33
C THR A 60 1.34 2.00 -30.80
N GLN A 61 1.19 3.19 -31.40
CA GLN A 61 0.15 4.15 -30.99
C GLN A 61 -1.27 3.62 -31.22
N SER A 62 -1.53 2.98 -32.36
CA SER A 62 -2.85 2.39 -32.64
C SER A 62 -3.25 1.31 -31.61
N ILE A 63 -2.30 0.47 -31.20
CA ILE A 63 -2.51 -0.54 -30.16
C ILE A 63 -2.76 0.13 -28.80
N LEU A 64 -2.00 1.18 -28.45
CA LEU A 64 -2.18 1.94 -27.22
C LEU A 64 -3.54 2.66 -27.18
N ASP A 65 -4.00 3.20 -28.31
CA ASP A 65 -5.31 3.84 -28.43
C ASP A 65 -6.45 2.82 -28.23
N HIS A 66 -6.33 1.61 -28.78
CA HIS A 66 -7.29 0.53 -28.54
C HIS A 66 -7.29 0.06 -27.08
N ILE A 67 -6.12 0.04 -26.44
CA ILE A 67 -6.01 -0.22 -25.00
C ILE A 67 -6.73 0.89 -24.22
N ASP A 68 -6.48 2.17 -24.51
CA ASP A 68 -7.15 3.30 -23.84
C ASP A 68 -8.68 3.28 -24.03
N GLN A 69 -9.17 2.90 -25.22
CA GLN A 69 -10.60 2.80 -25.52
C GLN A 69 -11.29 1.63 -24.81
N ARG A 70 -10.56 0.54 -24.50
CA ARG A 70 -11.08 -0.60 -23.71
C ARG A 70 -11.30 -0.23 -22.25
N PHE A 71 -10.58 0.78 -21.75
CA PHE A 71 -10.67 1.26 -20.36
C PHE A 71 -11.09 2.74 -20.33
N PRO A 72 -12.29 3.10 -20.84
CA PRO A 72 -12.70 4.48 -20.93
C PRO A 72 -12.78 5.07 -19.52
N SER A 73 -12.08 6.20 -19.31
CA SER A 73 -11.98 6.98 -18.07
C SER A 73 -13.32 7.50 -17.50
N THR A 74 -14.45 7.13 -18.11
CA THR A 74 -15.79 7.65 -17.87
C THR A 74 -16.72 6.72 -17.08
N LEU A 75 -16.38 5.45 -16.86
CA LEU A 75 -17.18 4.53 -16.00
C LEU A 75 -16.98 4.77 -14.49
N TYR A 76 -16.42 5.93 -14.11
CA TYR A 76 -15.84 6.16 -12.78
C TYR A 76 -16.69 7.06 -11.87
N ALA A 77 -17.81 7.61 -12.32
CA ALA A 77 -18.58 8.60 -11.55
C ALA A 77 -20.03 8.17 -11.19
N THR A 78 -20.60 7.13 -11.81
CA THR A 78 -22.06 6.93 -11.77
C THR A 78 -22.55 5.58 -11.23
N ALA A 79 -21.70 4.76 -10.63
CA ALA A 79 -22.13 3.49 -10.03
C ALA A 79 -21.51 3.26 -8.64
N LEU A 80 -22.06 3.94 -7.63
CA LEU A 80 -22.24 3.32 -6.31
C LEU A 80 -23.48 2.44 -6.44
N PRO A 81 -23.45 1.11 -6.15
CA PRO A 81 -22.82 0.53 -4.96
C PRO A 81 -22.08 -0.83 -5.18
N LEU A 82 -21.37 -1.29 -4.15
CA LEU A 82 -20.92 -2.68 -3.88
C LEU A 82 -19.81 -3.29 -4.77
N ASN A 83 -18.68 -3.61 -4.13
CA ASN A 83 -17.52 -4.35 -4.64
C ASN A 83 -16.70 -3.69 -5.77
N ILE A 84 -16.25 -2.46 -5.50
CA ILE A 84 -15.41 -1.66 -6.41
C ILE A 84 -14.01 -2.28 -6.60
N ALA A 85 -13.43 -2.91 -5.58
CA ALA A 85 -12.11 -3.54 -5.70
C ALA A 85 -12.13 -4.74 -6.65
N GLY A 86 -13.06 -5.68 -6.48
CA GLY A 86 -13.12 -6.92 -7.27
C GLY A 86 -13.36 -6.70 -8.76
N ASN A 87 -14.26 -5.79 -9.14
CA ASN A 87 -14.55 -5.51 -10.55
C ASN A 87 -13.47 -4.65 -11.23
N LYS A 88 -12.83 -3.72 -10.52
CA LYS A 88 -11.71 -2.92 -11.05
C LYS A 88 -10.46 -3.77 -11.32
N LEU A 89 -10.23 -4.83 -10.53
CA LEU A 89 -9.11 -5.76 -10.73
C LEU A 89 -9.27 -6.59 -12.02
N LYS A 90 -10.49 -7.00 -12.38
CA LYS A 90 -10.78 -7.67 -13.66
C LYS A 90 -10.62 -6.73 -14.87
N LEU A 91 -10.90 -5.44 -14.69
CA LEU A 91 -10.77 -4.39 -15.71
C LEU A 91 -9.36 -3.79 -15.80
N THR A 92 -8.35 -4.31 -15.11
CA THR A 92 -6.97 -3.79 -15.22
C THR A 92 -5.94 -4.88 -15.52
N ASN A 93 -6.42 -6.09 -15.79
CA ASN A 93 -5.62 -7.20 -16.25
C ASN A 93 -5.75 -7.33 -17.78
N ILE A 94 -4.63 -7.41 -18.49
CA ILE A 94 -4.61 -7.76 -19.91
C ILE A 94 -3.85 -9.07 -20.01
N GLY A 95 -4.57 -10.14 -20.34
CA GLY A 95 -3.96 -11.45 -20.59
C GLY A 95 -3.32 -11.52 -21.98
N GLN A 96 -2.51 -12.56 -22.20
CA GLN A 96 -1.88 -12.82 -23.50
C GLN A 96 -2.89 -12.84 -24.65
N GLN A 97 -4.03 -13.51 -24.44
CA GLN A 97 -5.10 -13.63 -25.43
C GLN A 97 -5.80 -12.30 -25.72
N ASP A 98 -5.90 -11.42 -24.71
CA ASP A 98 -6.46 -10.08 -24.91
C ASP A 98 -5.56 -9.25 -25.84
N LEU A 99 -4.24 -9.31 -25.65
CA LEU A 99 -3.28 -8.62 -26.54
C LEU A 99 -3.35 -9.14 -27.97
N ILE A 100 -3.36 -10.47 -28.13
CA ILE A 100 -3.45 -11.14 -29.44
C ILE A 100 -4.73 -10.70 -30.17
N THR A 101 -5.86 -10.66 -29.46
CA THR A 101 -7.15 -10.22 -30.02
C THR A 101 -7.10 -8.75 -30.44
N LEU A 102 -6.48 -7.90 -29.62
CA LEU A 102 -6.38 -6.46 -29.85
C LEU A 102 -5.52 -6.15 -31.09
N ILE A 103 -4.44 -6.91 -31.30
CA ILE A 103 -3.61 -6.84 -32.51
C ILE A 103 -4.38 -7.29 -33.75
N GLY A 104 -5.13 -8.40 -33.64
CA GLY A 104 -5.97 -8.89 -34.73
C GLY A 104 -6.94 -7.83 -35.26
N ASN A 105 -7.50 -7.04 -34.35
CA ASN A 105 -8.50 -6.00 -34.64
C ASN A 105 -7.92 -4.65 -35.09
N THR A 106 -6.59 -4.46 -35.03
CA THR A 106 -5.96 -3.20 -35.43
C THR A 106 -6.02 -3.04 -36.96
N LYS A 107 -6.62 -1.96 -37.47
CA LYS A 107 -6.95 -1.82 -38.91
C LYS A 107 -5.78 -1.39 -39.81
N ASP A 108 -4.71 -0.86 -39.25
CA ASP A 108 -3.58 -0.24 -39.98
C ASP A 108 -2.28 -1.06 -39.94
N VAL A 109 -2.37 -2.39 -39.85
CA VAL A 109 -1.22 -3.31 -39.75
C VAL A 109 -1.36 -4.41 -40.81
N SER A 110 -0.30 -4.69 -41.55
CA SER A 110 -0.25 -5.77 -42.55
C SER A 110 -0.56 -7.13 -41.90
N LEU A 111 -1.09 -8.07 -42.69
CA LEU A 111 -1.37 -9.42 -42.20
C LEU A 111 -0.10 -10.11 -41.67
N GLU A 112 1.04 -9.88 -42.33
CA GLU A 112 2.34 -10.44 -41.95
C GLU A 112 2.86 -9.83 -40.64
N GLU A 113 2.78 -8.52 -40.48
CA GLU A 113 3.15 -7.80 -39.25
C GLU A 113 2.29 -8.25 -38.06
N LYS A 114 0.98 -8.47 -38.27
CA LYS A 114 0.08 -9.00 -37.24
C LYS A 114 0.51 -10.39 -36.77
N GLU A 115 0.81 -11.30 -37.70
CA GLU A 115 1.24 -12.66 -37.33
C GLU A 115 2.59 -12.66 -36.61
N GLN A 116 3.56 -11.86 -37.07
CA GLN A 116 4.84 -11.68 -36.38
C GLN A 116 4.65 -11.13 -34.97
N LEU A 117 3.76 -10.14 -34.79
CA LEU A 117 3.50 -9.52 -33.49
C LEU A 117 2.81 -10.49 -32.52
N LYS A 118 1.83 -11.27 -33.01
CA LYS A 118 1.18 -12.33 -32.22
C LYS A 118 2.19 -13.37 -31.76
N GLN A 119 3.03 -13.86 -32.67
CA GLN A 119 4.07 -14.84 -32.34
C GLN A 119 5.03 -14.30 -31.28
N LYS A 120 5.49 -13.06 -31.45
CA LYS A 120 6.44 -12.46 -30.51
C LYS A 120 5.84 -12.22 -29.12
N ILE A 121 4.55 -11.90 -29.04
CA ILE A 121 3.82 -11.86 -27.77
C ILE A 121 3.70 -13.25 -27.17
N MET A 122 3.38 -14.27 -27.97
CA MET A 122 3.33 -15.65 -27.48
C MET A 122 4.65 -16.07 -26.84
N ASP A 123 5.77 -15.71 -27.47
CA ASP A 123 7.11 -16.07 -27.02
C ASP A 123 7.60 -15.26 -25.80
N HIS A 124 7.17 -14.00 -25.63
CA HIS A 124 7.72 -13.09 -24.61
C HIS A 124 6.73 -12.65 -23.53
N PHE A 125 5.45 -13.06 -23.59
CA PHE A 125 4.43 -12.58 -22.66
C PHE A 125 4.74 -12.92 -21.20
N GLU A 126 5.25 -14.11 -20.90
CA GLU A 126 5.61 -14.50 -19.53
C GLU A 126 6.64 -13.53 -18.94
N THR A 127 7.64 -13.14 -19.74
CA THR A 127 8.64 -12.14 -19.34
C THR A 127 8.00 -10.77 -19.10
N LEU A 128 7.05 -10.37 -19.95
CA LEU A 128 6.30 -9.12 -19.76
C LEU A 128 5.48 -9.16 -18.47
N GLU A 129 4.80 -10.26 -18.18
CA GLU A 129 4.00 -10.43 -16.98
C GLU A 129 4.86 -10.29 -15.72
N VAL A 130 6.04 -10.93 -15.71
CA VAL A 130 7.02 -10.81 -14.62
C VAL A 130 7.46 -9.36 -14.45
N ILE A 131 7.85 -8.67 -15.53
CA ILE A 131 8.29 -7.26 -15.49
C ILE A 131 7.17 -6.35 -14.99
N MET A 132 5.95 -6.54 -15.48
CA MET A 132 4.76 -5.77 -15.07
C MET A 132 4.50 -5.94 -13.57
N SER A 133 4.51 -7.18 -13.08
CA SER A 133 4.29 -7.53 -11.68
C SER A 133 5.38 -6.94 -10.78
N GLN A 134 6.65 -7.11 -11.15
CA GLN A 134 7.78 -6.63 -10.37
C GLN A 134 7.80 -5.09 -10.29
N ARG A 135 7.65 -4.40 -11.42
CA ARG A 135 7.61 -2.94 -11.47
C ARG A 135 6.45 -2.38 -10.66
N PHE A 136 5.28 -3.01 -10.78
CA PHE A 136 4.11 -2.62 -9.98
C PHE A 136 4.38 -2.77 -8.48
N LYS A 137 4.91 -3.92 -8.03
CA LYS A 137 5.27 -4.14 -6.63
C LYS A 137 6.27 -3.10 -6.11
N GLN A 138 7.33 -2.82 -6.87
CA GLN A 138 8.34 -1.84 -6.49
C GLN A 138 7.74 -0.43 -6.38
N TRP A 139 6.89 -0.04 -7.33
CA TRP A 139 6.29 1.28 -7.32
C TRP A 139 5.28 1.45 -6.19
N MET A 140 4.47 0.43 -5.91
CA MET A 140 3.58 0.42 -4.75
C MET A 140 4.36 0.50 -3.42
N HIS A 141 5.52 -0.14 -3.34
CA HIS A 141 6.38 -0.03 -2.16
C HIS A 141 6.91 1.39 -1.96
N GLN A 142 7.33 2.07 -3.03
CA GLN A 142 7.76 3.48 -2.97
C GLN A 142 6.63 4.40 -2.49
N ILE A 143 5.42 4.22 -3.03
CA ILE A 143 4.22 4.98 -2.59
C ILE A 143 3.94 4.72 -1.10
N SER A 144 4.06 3.48 -0.65
CA SER A 144 3.88 3.11 0.76
C SER A 144 4.89 3.82 1.67
N ILE A 145 6.18 3.86 1.31
CA ILE A 145 7.22 4.55 2.09
C ILE A 145 6.91 6.06 2.19
N ILE A 146 6.55 6.69 1.06
CA ILE A 146 6.21 8.12 1.03
C ILE A 146 5.00 8.39 1.92
N LEU A 147 3.94 7.57 1.81
CA LEU A 147 2.74 7.71 2.63
C LEU A 147 3.04 7.48 4.12
N ALA A 148 3.85 6.48 4.47
CA ALA A 148 4.27 6.23 5.85
C ALA A 148 4.99 7.44 6.45
N PHE A 149 5.84 8.10 5.65
CA PHE A 149 6.51 9.33 6.06
C PHE A 149 5.54 10.50 6.23
N VAL A 150 4.67 10.74 5.24
CA VAL A 150 3.66 11.81 5.29
C VAL A 150 2.74 11.64 6.49
N ILE A 151 2.27 10.42 6.75
CA ILE A 151 1.42 10.10 7.90
C ILE A 151 2.19 10.32 9.21
N SER A 152 3.41 9.79 9.32
CA SER A 152 4.21 9.97 10.55
C SER A 152 4.46 11.46 10.82
N PHE A 153 4.65 12.25 9.77
CA PHE A 153 4.87 13.69 9.86
C PHE A 153 3.59 14.47 10.23
N ILE A 154 2.44 14.15 9.62
CA ILE A 154 1.16 14.80 9.93
C ILE A 154 0.75 14.50 11.38
N PHE A 155 0.79 13.23 11.77
CA PHE A 155 0.38 12.77 13.10
C PHE A 155 1.45 12.95 14.18
N GLN A 156 2.61 13.51 13.83
CA GLN A 156 3.80 13.60 14.70
C GLN A 156 4.11 12.26 15.40
N LEU A 157 3.96 11.15 14.67
CA LEU A 157 4.14 9.82 15.20
C LEU A 157 5.63 9.56 15.41
N ASN A 158 6.11 9.88 16.61
CA ASN A 158 7.49 9.64 17.01
C ASN A 158 7.55 8.38 17.87
N CYS A 159 8.27 7.36 17.41
CA CYS A 159 8.33 6.06 18.09
C CYS A 159 8.97 6.15 19.49
N PHE A 160 9.92 7.05 19.71
CA PHE A 160 10.56 7.26 21.01
C PHE A 160 9.61 7.92 21.99
N THR A 161 8.91 8.98 21.55
CA THR A 161 7.87 9.64 22.35
C THR A 161 6.74 8.67 22.68
N LEU A 162 6.31 7.87 21.69
CA LEU A 162 5.27 6.87 21.86
C LEU A 162 5.65 5.81 22.90
N LEU A 163 6.86 5.27 22.80
CA LEU A 163 7.35 4.28 23.76
C LEU A 163 7.48 4.87 25.16
N ASN A 164 7.93 6.12 25.26
CA ASN A 164 8.01 6.84 26.52
C ASN A 164 6.63 7.08 27.14
N GLN A 165 5.63 7.45 26.34
CA GLN A 165 4.23 7.61 26.76
C GLN A 165 3.65 6.29 27.26
N LEU A 166 3.83 5.19 26.51
CA LEU A 166 3.35 3.86 26.94
C LEU A 166 3.98 3.38 28.25
N ASN A 167 5.22 3.75 28.51
CA ASN A 167 5.91 3.40 29.75
C ASN A 167 5.33 4.15 30.95
N HIS A 168 5.13 5.46 30.83
CA HIS A 168 4.78 6.33 31.96
C HIS A 168 3.27 6.55 32.16
N ASP A 169 2.46 6.44 31.12
CA ASP A 169 1.01 6.62 31.18
C ASP A 169 0.29 5.26 31.16
N SER A 170 -0.24 4.85 32.32
CA SER A 170 -0.99 3.60 32.45
C SER A 170 -2.34 3.62 31.72
N ALA A 171 -3.00 4.77 31.60
CA ALA A 171 -4.28 4.90 30.92
C ALA A 171 -4.11 4.78 29.41
N PHE A 172 -3.14 5.51 28.84
CA PHE A 172 -2.78 5.39 27.43
C PHE A 172 -2.34 3.96 27.09
N ARG A 173 -1.53 3.34 27.95
CA ARG A 173 -1.14 1.93 27.80
C ARG A 173 -2.35 0.99 27.82
N GLN A 174 -3.35 1.21 28.66
CA GLN A 174 -4.56 0.38 28.69
C GLN A 174 -5.35 0.50 27.38
N GLN A 175 -5.53 1.71 26.86
CA GLN A 175 -6.20 1.95 25.57
C GLN A 175 -5.47 1.24 24.41
N ALA A 176 -4.14 1.37 24.34
CA ALA A 176 -3.33 0.69 23.33
C ALA A 176 -3.41 -0.85 23.43
N ASN A 177 -3.52 -1.39 24.65
CA ASN A 177 -3.73 -2.82 24.85
C ASN A 177 -5.14 -3.27 24.44
N THR A 178 -6.18 -2.47 24.64
CA THR A 178 -7.52 -2.77 24.13
C THR A 178 -7.54 -2.83 22.59
N LEU A 179 -6.83 -1.90 21.93
CA LEU A 179 -6.66 -1.95 20.48
C LEU A 179 -5.98 -3.26 20.04
N SER A 180 -4.97 -3.72 20.77
CA SER A 180 -4.28 -4.97 20.44
C SER A 180 -5.23 -6.19 20.39
N GLN A 181 -6.20 -6.23 21.30
CA GLN A 181 -7.19 -7.31 21.35
C GLN A 181 -8.11 -7.29 20.13
N GLN A 182 -8.46 -6.09 19.64
CA GLN A 182 -9.29 -5.91 18.46
C GLN A 182 -8.55 -6.27 17.16
N LEU A 183 -7.26 -5.94 17.08
CA LEU A 183 -6.42 -6.20 15.90
C LEU A 183 -5.93 -7.66 15.80
N SER A 184 -6.05 -8.45 16.87
CA SER A 184 -5.56 -9.84 16.91
C SER A 184 -6.53 -10.86 16.29
N ILE A 185 -7.69 -10.43 15.79
CA ILE A 185 -8.82 -11.31 15.45
C ILE A 185 -8.64 -12.00 14.08
N GLU A 186 -7.91 -11.40 13.12
CA GLU A 186 -7.72 -12.00 11.78
C GLU A 186 -6.50 -11.40 11.04
N PRO A 187 -5.75 -12.18 10.22
CA PRO A 187 -4.63 -11.65 9.45
C PRO A 187 -5.04 -10.52 8.50
N PRO A 188 -4.12 -9.60 8.17
CA PRO A 188 -4.42 -8.46 7.32
C PRO A 188 -4.92 -8.88 5.93
N SER A 189 -6.25 -8.94 5.75
CA SER A 189 -6.91 -9.21 4.47
C SER A 189 -7.39 -7.89 3.87
N GLU A 190 -7.61 -7.84 2.56
CA GLU A 190 -7.99 -6.61 1.80
C GLU A 190 -9.26 -5.89 2.34
N THR A 191 -10.02 -6.50 3.26
CA THR A 191 -11.27 -5.99 3.83
C THR A 191 -11.10 -5.03 5.02
N ILE A 192 -9.88 -4.73 5.48
CA ILE A 192 -9.64 -3.95 6.72
C ILE A 192 -9.97 -2.45 6.60
N GLU A 193 -10.24 -1.93 5.40
CA GLU A 193 -10.66 -0.53 5.19
C GLU A 193 -11.84 -0.11 6.09
N THR A 194 -12.71 -1.06 6.48
CA THR A 194 -13.89 -0.79 7.32
C THR A 194 -13.63 -0.73 8.83
N GLN A 195 -12.45 -1.15 9.31
CA GLN A 195 -12.15 -1.25 10.75
C GLN A 195 -11.20 -0.15 11.27
N ILE A 196 -10.53 0.59 10.39
CA ILE A 196 -9.49 1.57 10.75
C ILE A 196 -10.08 2.88 11.33
N GLN A 197 -11.20 3.36 10.77
CA GLN A 197 -11.81 4.64 11.14
C GLN A 197 -12.22 4.75 12.63
N PRO A 198 -12.90 3.76 13.25
CA PRO A 198 -13.26 3.87 14.67
C PRO A 198 -12.06 3.80 15.61
N GLN A 199 -10.94 3.20 15.18
CA GLN A 199 -9.76 2.96 16.03
C GLN A 199 -8.84 4.18 16.12
N LEU A 200 -8.74 4.99 15.06
CA LEU A 200 -7.98 6.25 15.07
C LEU A 200 -8.57 7.26 16.05
N SER A 201 -9.90 7.38 16.05
CA SER A 201 -10.64 8.27 16.96
C SER A 201 -10.50 7.85 18.43
N ALA A 202 -10.37 6.54 18.69
CA ALA A 202 -10.23 6.01 20.04
C ALA A 202 -8.87 6.31 20.69
N LEU A 203 -7.81 6.48 19.88
CA LEU A 203 -6.46 6.77 20.36
C LEU A 203 -6.17 8.27 20.54
N MET A 204 -7.16 9.16 20.32
CA MET A 204 -7.01 10.62 20.41
C MET A 204 -5.82 11.18 19.62
N PHE A 205 -5.46 10.55 18.49
CA PHE A 205 -4.45 11.11 17.59
C PHE A 205 -5.04 12.34 16.88
N GLU A 206 -4.59 13.54 17.26
CA GLU A 206 -4.98 14.77 16.59
C GLU A 206 -4.22 14.94 15.26
N ILE A 207 -4.96 15.32 14.21
CA ILE A 207 -4.42 15.54 12.86
C ILE A 207 -3.55 16.82 12.81
N THR A 208 -3.68 17.71 13.80
CA THR A 208 -2.93 18.95 13.93
C THR A 208 -2.68 19.30 15.41
N PRO A 209 -1.59 18.84 16.03
CA PRO A 209 -1.23 19.30 17.36
C PRO A 209 -0.98 20.82 17.34
N GLU A 210 -1.41 21.54 18.38
CA GLU A 210 -1.46 23.02 18.45
C GLU A 210 -0.11 23.75 18.23
N GLN A 211 1.02 23.05 18.06
CA GLN A 211 2.36 23.62 17.95
C GLN A 211 3.20 23.02 16.83
N TRP A 212 2.58 22.67 15.70
CA TRP A 212 3.24 22.02 14.58
C TRP A 212 4.53 22.73 14.07
N PRO A 213 4.57 24.06 13.89
CA PRO A 213 5.79 24.74 13.46
C PRO A 213 6.90 24.67 14.51
N GLN A 214 6.56 24.78 15.79
CA GLN A 214 7.52 24.74 16.89
C GLN A 214 8.15 23.35 17.03
N TYR A 215 7.37 22.30 16.79
CA TYR A 215 7.83 20.91 16.85
C TYR A 215 8.92 20.60 15.81
N TYR A 216 8.78 21.14 14.58
CA TYR A 216 9.68 20.81 13.46
C TYR A 216 10.76 21.85 13.17
N PHE A 217 10.51 23.12 13.48
CA PHE A 217 11.37 24.24 13.07
C PHE A 217 11.96 25.03 14.25
N SER A 218 11.80 24.56 15.49
CA SER A 218 12.53 25.18 16.60
C SER A 218 14.02 24.86 16.55
N LEU A 219 14.87 25.83 16.91
CA LEU A 219 16.34 25.72 16.95
C LEU A 219 16.83 24.97 18.21
N ASN A 220 16.19 23.85 18.54
CA ASN A 220 16.53 23.03 19.70
C ASN A 220 17.07 21.66 19.26
N ILE A 221 18.00 21.10 20.04
CA ILE A 221 18.50 19.72 19.86
C ILE A 221 17.35 18.70 19.95
N ALA A 222 16.30 19.00 20.74
CA ALA A 222 15.09 18.18 20.81
C ALA A 222 14.41 17.99 19.43
N THR A 223 14.45 19.01 18.57
CA THR A 223 13.92 18.97 17.20
C THR A 223 14.59 17.91 16.35
N ILE A 224 15.90 17.71 16.53
CA ILE A 224 16.64 16.65 15.84
C ILE A 224 16.11 15.28 16.28
N GLY A 225 15.86 15.10 17.58
CA GLY A 225 15.23 13.89 18.11
C GLY A 225 13.82 13.66 17.59
N HIS A 226 13.05 14.73 17.36
CA HIS A 226 11.73 14.66 16.74
C HIS A 226 11.81 14.13 15.31
N TRP A 227 12.65 14.72 14.47
CA TRP A 227 12.87 14.27 13.09
C TRP A 227 13.37 12.83 13.02
N LEU A 228 14.33 12.45 13.87
CA LEU A 228 14.80 11.07 13.95
C LEU A 228 13.67 10.12 14.30
N GLY A 229 12.87 10.43 15.32
CA GLY A 229 11.73 9.60 15.69
C GLY A 229 10.69 9.46 14.57
N ILE A 230 10.43 10.52 13.80
CA ILE A 230 9.55 10.44 12.61
C ILE A 230 10.16 9.52 11.54
N ILE A 231 11.45 9.66 11.24
CA ILE A 231 12.13 8.81 10.25
C ILE A 231 12.07 7.34 10.69
N PHE A 232 12.39 7.05 11.95
CA PHE A 232 12.30 5.69 12.48
C PHE A 232 10.87 5.16 12.46
N SER A 233 9.86 5.93 12.86
CA SER A 233 8.46 5.53 12.74
C SER A 233 8.07 5.22 11.30
N SER A 234 8.52 6.04 10.34
CA SER A 234 8.23 5.85 8.92
C SER A 234 8.82 4.54 8.41
N ILE A 235 10.07 4.24 8.81
CA ILE A 235 10.73 2.96 8.50
C ILE A 235 9.96 1.80 9.13
N LEU A 236 9.59 1.90 10.41
CA LEU A 236 8.84 0.88 11.12
C LEU A 236 7.48 0.61 10.47
N ILE A 237 6.74 1.64 10.09
CA ILE A 237 5.46 1.52 9.40
C ILE A 237 5.64 0.93 7.99
N SER A 238 6.72 1.28 7.29
CA SER A 238 7.00 0.77 5.95
C SER A 238 7.26 -0.74 5.89
N LEU A 239 7.56 -1.38 7.04
CA LEU A 239 7.62 -2.85 7.18
C LEU A 239 6.26 -3.50 6.87
N GLY A 240 5.17 -2.74 6.99
CA GLY A 240 3.83 -3.13 6.60
C GLY A 240 3.07 -3.89 7.68
N ALA A 241 1.74 -3.95 7.50
CA ALA A 241 0.84 -4.58 8.45
C ALA A 241 1.12 -6.08 8.71
N PRO A 242 1.51 -6.92 7.72
CA PRO A 242 1.79 -8.33 7.98
C PRO A 242 2.93 -8.55 8.98
N PHE A 243 3.95 -7.69 8.97
CA PHE A 243 5.06 -7.77 9.93
C PHE A 243 4.55 -7.54 11.36
N TRP A 244 3.84 -6.43 11.58
CA TRP A 244 3.36 -6.05 12.91
C TRP A 244 2.26 -6.96 13.44
N PHE A 245 1.41 -7.50 12.55
CA PHE A 245 0.40 -8.49 12.94
C PHE A 245 1.04 -9.76 13.50
N ASN A 246 2.06 -10.29 12.83
CA ASN A 246 2.79 -11.46 13.33
C ASN A 246 3.44 -11.17 14.69
N ARG A 247 4.06 -9.99 14.85
CA ARG A 247 4.65 -9.58 16.12
C ARG A 247 3.62 -9.42 17.24
N LEU A 248 2.43 -8.91 16.92
CA LEU A 248 1.35 -8.77 17.88
C LEU A 248 0.88 -10.13 18.38
N ARG A 249 0.65 -11.06 17.45
CA ARG A 249 0.26 -12.43 17.77
C ARG A 249 1.31 -13.15 18.61
N ASP A 250 2.58 -13.03 18.25
CA ASP A 250 3.68 -13.63 19.00
C ASP A 250 3.69 -13.10 20.45
N MET A 251 3.62 -11.77 20.64
CA MET A 251 3.61 -11.16 21.98
C MET A 251 2.36 -11.49 22.79
N ALA A 252 1.19 -11.53 22.15
CA ALA A 252 -0.06 -11.93 22.79
C ALA A 252 0.01 -13.39 23.28
N SER A 253 0.53 -14.31 22.44
CA SER A 253 0.71 -15.71 22.83
C SER A 253 1.71 -15.88 23.98
N LEU A 254 2.79 -15.09 24.01
CA LEU A 254 3.75 -15.08 25.11
C LEU A 254 3.09 -14.60 26.42
N ARG A 255 2.23 -13.58 26.35
CA ARG A 255 1.47 -13.09 27.51
C ARG A 255 0.56 -14.17 28.08
N ASP A 256 -0.15 -14.87 27.22
CA ASP A 256 -1.08 -15.94 27.63
C ASP A 256 -0.34 -17.15 28.21
N ASN A 257 0.81 -17.52 27.65
CA ASN A 257 1.61 -18.62 28.19
C ASN A 257 2.20 -18.26 29.55
N LEU A 258 2.69 -17.02 29.73
CA LEU A 258 3.24 -16.54 31.00
C LEU A 258 2.17 -16.38 32.08
N SER A 259 0.94 -16.01 31.72
CA SER A 259 -0.17 -15.89 32.68
C SER A 259 -0.65 -17.26 33.18
N LYS A 260 -0.59 -18.30 32.34
CA LYS A 260 -0.94 -19.69 32.70
C LYS A 260 0.16 -20.42 33.48
N ALA A 261 1.42 -20.03 33.30
CA ALA A 261 2.57 -20.63 33.97
C ALA A 261 2.80 -20.08 35.40
N LYS A 262 1.98 -19.12 35.84
CA LYS A 262 2.03 -18.50 37.16
C LYS A 262 0.89 -18.99 38.03
#